data_AF-A0A844ZGA4-F1
#
_entry.id   AF-A0A844ZGA4-F1
#
_cell.length_a   1.000
_cell.length_b   1.000
_cell.length_c   1.000
_cell.angle_alpha   90.00
_cell.angle_beta   90.00
_cell.angle_gamma   90.00
#
_symmetry.space_group_name_H-M   'P 1'
#
loop_
_entity.id
_entity.type
_entity.pdbx_description
1 polymer ?
#
loop_
_entity_poly.entity_id
_entity_poly.type
_entity_poly.pdbx_seq_one_letter_code
_entity_poly.pdbx_strand_id
1 'polypeptide(L)'
;MSFREKSAWAMALIMALNGLLFLGLARLIPADAPGQVQLVAFVPFVAAVIIGSIVVQVVLAIYSPRDAQRPADERERAAIAVSGNWSGIVLGVGVVCGILDYLWWGQGNRLFFFAIGSLIVAQVAEYVFQIILFRRGV
;
A
#
# COMPACT_ATOMS: atom_id res chain seq x y z
N MET A 1 20.13 2.69 10.08
CA MET A 1 19.02 2.27 9.21
C MET A 1 19.52 2.26 7.78
N SER A 2 19.43 1.12 7.09
CA SER A 2 19.80 1.05 5.67
C SER A 2 18.91 1.98 4.84
N PHE A 3 19.34 2.33 3.62
CA PHE A 3 18.52 3.12 2.70
C PHE A 3 17.14 2.50 2.50
N ARG A 4 17.07 1.16 2.41
CA ARG A 4 15.83 0.41 2.23
C ARG A 4 14.92 0.46 3.45
N GLU A 5 15.48 0.42 4.65
CA GLU A 5 14.68 0.59 5.87
C GLU A 5 14.06 2.00 5.90
N LYS A 6 14.83 3.05 5.57
CA LYS A 6 14.30 4.43 5.50
C LYS A 6 13.22 4.58 4.44
N SER A 7 13.42 3.99 3.25
CA SER A 7 12.40 4.02 2.19
C SER A 7 11.15 3.26 2.60
N ALA A 8 11.28 2.11 3.27
CA ALA A 8 10.13 1.35 3.76
C ALA A 8 9.31 2.16 4.79
N TRP A 9 9.98 2.86 5.72
CA TRP A 9 9.30 3.78 6.63
C TRP A 9 8.57 4.91 5.93
N ALA A 10 9.24 5.58 4.98
CA ALA A 10 8.62 6.70 4.26
C ALA A 10 7.44 6.24 3.40
N MET A 11 7.55 5.09 2.75
CA MET A 11 6.48 4.51 1.94
C MET A 11 5.32 3.98 2.80
N ALA A 12 5.60 3.37 3.94
CA ALA A 12 4.57 2.98 4.92
C ALA A 12 3.78 4.21 5.38
N LEU A 13 4.45 5.32 5.66
CA LEU A 13 3.81 6.57 6.07
C LEU A 13 2.93 7.15 4.96
N ILE A 14 3.45 7.27 3.73
CA ILE A 14 2.67 7.75 2.58
C ILE A 14 1.42 6.89 2.41
N MET A 15 1.56 5.57 2.44
CA MET A 15 0.46 4.66 2.17
C MET A 15 -0.56 4.64 3.31
N ALA A 16 -0.13 4.76 4.56
CA ALA A 16 -1.02 4.90 5.71
C ALA A 16 -1.82 6.21 5.66
N LEU A 17 -1.17 7.34 5.37
CA LEU A 17 -1.85 8.63 5.23
C LEU A 17 -2.86 8.61 4.08
N ASN A 18 -2.44 8.09 2.93
CA ASN A 18 -3.32 7.96 1.76
C ASN A 18 -4.50 7.02 2.05
N GLY A 19 -4.27 5.94 2.80
CA GLY A 19 -5.30 5.01 3.23
C GLY A 19 -6.32 5.64 4.19
N LEU A 20 -5.87 6.45 5.15
CA LEU A 20 -6.78 7.18 6.04
C LEU A 20 -7.67 8.16 5.28
N LEU A 21 -7.10 8.89 4.32
CA LEU A 21 -7.85 9.79 3.45
C LEU A 21 -8.87 9.01 2.59
N PHE A 22 -8.46 7.87 2.04
CA PHE A 22 -9.36 6.99 1.28
C PHE A 22 -10.52 6.49 2.13
N LEU A 23 -10.27 6.04 3.37
CA LEU A 23 -11.32 5.60 4.29
C LEU A 23 -12.29 6.72 4.67
N GLY A 24 -11.78 7.95 4.81
CA GLY A 24 -12.63 9.13 5.02
C GLY A 24 -13.59 9.35 3.85
N LEU A 25 -13.08 9.26 2.62
CA LEU A 25 -13.86 9.54 1.42
C LEU A 25 -14.80 8.39 1.04
N ALA A 26 -14.36 7.14 1.19
CA ALA A 26 -15.18 5.94 0.94
C ALA A 26 -16.43 5.88 1.82
N ARG A 27 -16.39 6.48 3.03
CA ARG A 27 -17.58 6.59 3.90
C ARG A 27 -18.59 7.65 3.44
N LEU A 28 -18.15 8.61 2.63
CA LEU A 28 -18.98 9.70 2.13
C LEU A 28 -19.65 9.35 0.80
N ILE A 29 -19.10 8.39 0.06
CA ILE A 29 -19.66 7.93 -1.21
C ILE A 29 -20.73 6.87 -0.93
N PRO A 30 -22.00 7.10 -1.32
CA PRO A 30 -23.05 6.09 -1.20
C PRO A 30 -22.70 4.84 -1.98
N ALA A 31 -23.05 3.67 -1.45
CA ALA A 31 -22.75 2.39 -2.08
C ALA A 31 -23.53 2.15 -3.38
N ASP A 32 -24.62 2.89 -3.61
CA ASP A 32 -25.41 2.90 -4.84
C ASP A 32 -24.95 3.97 -5.85
N ALA A 33 -23.91 4.75 -5.53
CA ALA A 33 -23.38 5.76 -6.44
C ALA A 33 -22.90 5.16 -7.77
N PRO A 34 -23.03 5.87 -8.90
CA PRO A 34 -22.54 5.40 -10.19
C PRO A 34 -21.04 5.07 -10.13
N GLY A 35 -20.62 3.99 -10.78
CA GLY A 35 -19.21 3.55 -10.76
C GLY A 35 -18.22 4.63 -11.25
N GLN A 36 -18.66 5.53 -12.14
CA GLN A 36 -17.86 6.67 -12.59
C GLN A 36 -17.48 7.62 -11.44
N VAL A 37 -18.40 7.87 -10.50
CA VAL A 37 -18.16 8.74 -9.33
C VAL A 37 -17.08 8.12 -8.44
N GLN A 38 -17.13 6.80 -8.26
CA GLN A 38 -16.14 6.06 -7.47
C GLN A 38 -14.76 6.07 -8.13
N LEU A 39 -14.70 5.92 -9.47
CA LEU A 39 -13.45 5.96 -10.22
C LEU A 39 -12.82 7.35 -10.18
N VAL A 40 -13.58 8.41 -10.43
CA VAL A 40 -13.10 9.80 -10.38
C VAL A 40 -12.57 10.14 -8.98
N ALA A 41 -13.22 9.63 -7.94
CA ALA A 41 -12.75 9.78 -6.57
C ALA A 41 -11.41 9.06 -6.31
N PHE A 42 -11.15 7.93 -6.96
CA PHE A 42 -9.95 7.10 -6.72
C PHE A 42 -8.69 7.61 -7.43
N VAL A 43 -8.83 8.15 -8.65
CA VAL A 43 -7.71 8.68 -9.46
C VAL A 43 -6.75 9.59 -8.68
N PRO A 44 -7.20 10.61 -7.91
CA PRO A 44 -6.29 11.48 -7.18
C PRO A 44 -5.46 10.75 -6.11
N PHE A 45 -5.97 9.67 -5.52
CA PHE A 45 -5.22 8.87 -4.53
C PHE A 45 -4.06 8.11 -5.17
N VAL A 46 -4.32 7.49 -6.33
CA VAL A 46 -3.27 6.82 -7.09
C VAL A 46 -2.21 7.82 -7.51
N ALA A 47 -2.62 8.98 -8.04
CA ALA A 47 -1.70 10.04 -8.41
C ALA A 47 -0.88 10.55 -7.21
N ALA A 48 -1.52 10.76 -6.05
CA ALA A 48 -0.84 11.20 -4.83
C ALA A 48 0.22 10.21 -4.35
N VAL A 49 -0.08 8.91 -4.36
CA VAL A 49 0.89 7.87 -3.97
C VAL A 49 2.05 7.81 -4.96
N ILE A 50 1.76 7.83 -6.27
CA ILE A 50 2.81 7.82 -7.30
C ILE A 50 3.73 9.03 -7.14
N ILE A 51 3.17 10.24 -7.13
CA ILE A 51 3.94 11.49 -7.01
C ILE A 51 4.71 11.51 -5.69
N GLY A 52 4.05 11.18 -4.58
CA GLY A 52 4.68 11.13 -3.26
C GLY A 52 5.83 10.13 -3.19
N SER A 53 5.66 8.94 -3.79
CA SER A 53 6.71 7.92 -3.87
C SER A 53 7.93 8.40 -4.64
N ILE A 54 7.71 9.05 -5.78
CA ILE A 54 8.79 9.61 -6.61
C ILE A 54 9.54 10.68 -5.82
N VAL A 55 8.81 11.63 -5.22
CA VAL A 55 9.41 12.72 -4.43
C VAL A 55 10.24 12.16 -3.27
N VAL A 56 9.69 11.22 -2.49
CA VAL A 56 10.40 10.60 -1.38
C VAL A 56 11.65 9.86 -1.84
N GLN A 57 11.56 9.08 -2.91
CA GLN A 57 12.72 8.33 -3.43
C GLN A 57 13.81 9.27 -3.94
N VAL A 58 13.45 10.34 -4.65
CA VAL A 58 14.39 11.37 -5.12
C VAL A 58 15.06 12.05 -3.93
N VAL A 59 14.29 12.49 -2.93
CA VAL A 59 14.82 13.14 -1.73
C VAL A 59 15.78 12.21 -0.98
N LEU A 60 15.40 10.95 -0.75
CA LEU A 60 16.27 9.98 -0.09
C LEU A 60 17.55 9.71 -0.88
N ALA A 61 17.46 9.65 -2.22
CA ALA A 61 18.62 9.44 -3.09
C ALA A 61 19.60 10.63 -3.05
N ILE A 62 19.10 11.86 -2.96
CA ILE A 62 19.93 13.07 -2.83
C ILE A 62 20.69 13.07 -1.49
N TYR A 63 20.03 12.71 -0.38
CA TYR A 63 20.67 12.70 0.95
C TYR A 63 21.57 11.49 1.21
N SER A 64 21.38 10.38 0.50
CA SER A 64 22.16 9.14 0.68
C SER A 64 22.54 8.48 -0.64
N PRO A 65 23.29 9.17 -1.53
CA PRO A 65 23.53 8.72 -2.91
C PRO A 65 24.39 7.45 -2.98
N ARG A 66 25.37 7.30 -2.08
CA ARG A 66 26.23 6.11 -2.01
C ARG A 66 25.45 4.85 -1.60
N ASP A 67 24.50 4.99 -0.68
CA ASP A 67 23.66 3.88 -0.24
C ASP A 67 22.57 3.55 -1.27
N ALA A 68 22.06 4.56 -1.99
CA ALA A 68 21.09 4.37 -3.06
C ALA A 68 21.66 3.53 -4.24
N GLN A 69 22.97 3.61 -4.48
CA GLN A 69 23.65 2.84 -5.53
C GLN A 69 24.12 1.45 -5.07
N ARG A 70 23.99 1.12 -3.78
CA ARG A 70 24.39 -0.22 -3.29
C ARG A 70 23.40 -1.28 -3.78
N PRO A 71 23.88 -2.38 -4.37
CA PRO A 71 23.01 -3.51 -4.70
C PRO A 71 22.38 -4.06 -3.42
N ALA A 72 21.15 -4.57 -3.52
CA ALA A 72 20.51 -5.25 -2.41
C ALA A 72 21.32 -6.49 -2.02
N ASP A 73 21.67 -6.60 -0.74
CA ASP A 73 22.26 -7.81 -0.17
C ASP A 73 21.25 -8.97 -0.27
N GLU A 74 21.74 -10.22 -0.29
CA GLU A 74 20.87 -11.40 -0.42
C GLU A 74 19.79 -11.46 0.66
N ARG A 75 20.12 -11.03 1.88
CA ARG A 75 19.20 -10.94 3.02
C ARG A 75 18.08 -9.93 2.78
N GLU A 76 18.44 -8.74 2.30
CA GLU A 76 17.44 -7.71 1.99
C GLU A 76 16.48 -8.19 0.89
N ARG A 77 16.98 -8.93 -0.10
CA ARG A 77 16.14 -9.52 -1.16
C ARG A 77 15.18 -10.57 -0.62
N ALA A 78 15.67 -11.44 0.26
CA ALA A 78 14.83 -12.45 0.91
C ALA A 78 13.73 -11.80 1.76
N ALA A 79 14.08 -10.77 2.55
CA ALA A 79 13.12 -10.01 3.35
C ALA A 79 12.03 -9.36 2.48
N ILE A 80 12.41 -8.74 1.36
CA ILE A 80 11.46 -8.14 0.42
C ILE A 80 10.54 -9.23 -0.17
N ALA A 81 11.09 -10.37 -0.60
CA ALA A 81 10.28 -11.46 -1.16
C ALA A 81 9.26 -12.02 -0.15
N VAL A 82 9.69 -12.28 1.09
CA VAL A 82 8.81 -12.76 2.15
C VAL A 82 7.73 -11.73 2.49
N SER A 83 8.11 -10.46 2.59
CA SER A 83 7.15 -9.37 2.86
C SER A 83 6.07 -9.27 1.78
N GLY A 84 6.44 -9.44 0.50
CA GLY A 84 5.51 -9.43 -0.62
C GLY A 84 4.57 -10.64 -0.62
N ASN A 85 5.07 -11.82 -0.23
CA ASN A 85 4.21 -12.99 -0.09
C ASN A 85 3.19 -12.79 1.05
N TRP A 86 3.62 -12.26 2.20
CA TRP A 86 2.72 -11.99 3.32
C TRP A 86 1.72 -10.88 3.02
N SER A 87 2.12 -9.81 2.32
CA SER A 87 1.18 -8.78 1.87
C SER A 87 0.17 -9.33 0.87
N GLY A 88 0.59 -10.26 -0.01
CA GLY A 88 -0.30 -10.98 -0.90
C GLY A 88 -1.40 -11.76 -0.15
N ILE A 89 -1.06 -12.38 0.99
CA ILE A 89 -2.06 -13.03 1.85
C ILE A 89 -3.03 -11.99 2.42
N VAL A 90 -2.53 -10.85 2.90
CA VAL A 90 -3.39 -9.76 3.43
C VAL A 90 -4.35 -9.23 2.35
N LEU A 91 -3.86 -9.05 1.13
CA LEU A 91 -4.68 -8.67 -0.03
C LEU A 91 -5.76 -9.72 -0.28
N GLY A 92 -5.37 -11.00 -0.37
CA GLY A 92 -6.27 -12.11 -0.63
C GLY A 92 -7.40 -12.20 0.41
N VAL A 93 -7.07 -12.11 1.70
CA VAL A 93 -8.08 -12.09 2.78
C VAL A 93 -9.01 -10.90 2.64
N GLY A 94 -8.47 -9.70 2.37
CA GLY A 94 -9.29 -8.49 2.19
C GLY A 94 -10.25 -8.58 1.00
N VAL A 95 -9.81 -9.12 -0.13
CA VAL A 95 -10.65 -9.35 -1.31
C VAL A 95 -11.72 -10.39 -1.02
N VAL A 96 -11.39 -11.50 -0.35
CA VAL A 96 -12.36 -12.53 0.05
C VAL A 96 -13.44 -11.94 0.95
N CYS A 97 -13.07 -11.10 1.93
CA CYS A 97 -14.05 -10.36 2.74
C CYS A 97 -14.98 -9.49 1.89
N GLY A 98 -14.45 -8.79 0.87
CA GLY A 98 -15.26 -8.02 -0.07
C GLY A 98 -16.22 -8.88 -0.90
N ILE A 99 -15.78 -10.08 -1.32
CA ILE A 99 -16.63 -11.03 -2.05
C ILE A 99 -17.77 -11.53 -1.15
N LEU A 100 -17.48 -11.85 0.11
CA LEU A 100 -18.50 -12.24 1.09
C LEU A 100 -19.51 -11.12 1.35
N ASP A 101 -19.05 -9.87 1.45
CA ASP A 101 -19.92 -8.69 1.55
C ASP A 101 -20.83 -8.56 0.31
N TYR A 102 -20.26 -8.74 -0.89
CA TYR A 102 -21.03 -8.71 -2.13
C TYR A 102 -22.09 -9.82 -2.18
N LEU A 103 -21.75 -11.04 -1.79
CA LEU A 103 -22.71 -12.16 -1.77
C LEU A 103 -23.88 -11.91 -0.81
N TRP A 104 -23.66 -11.15 0.27
CA TRP A 104 -24.69 -10.85 1.26
C TRP A 104 -25.59 -9.67 0.87
N TRP A 105 -25.01 -8.61 0.29
CA TRP A 105 -25.72 -7.35 0.03
C TRP A 105 -26.04 -7.10 -1.45
N GLY A 106 -25.41 -7.82 -2.37
CA GLY A 106 -25.60 -7.69 -3.82
C GLY A 106 -25.05 -6.39 -4.44
N GLN A 107 -24.29 -5.59 -3.69
CA GLN A 107 -23.82 -4.27 -4.13
C GLN A 107 -22.38 -4.34 -4.67
N GLY A 108 -22.23 -4.49 -5.99
CA GLY A 108 -20.92 -4.62 -6.65
C GLY A 108 -20.00 -3.41 -6.46
N ASN A 109 -20.56 -2.23 -6.22
CA ASN A 109 -19.80 -1.01 -5.89
C ASN A 109 -19.02 -1.13 -4.57
N ARG A 110 -19.55 -1.82 -3.56
CA ARG A 110 -18.83 -2.03 -2.29
C ARG A 110 -17.62 -2.93 -2.49
N LEU A 111 -17.75 -3.93 -3.36
CA LEU A 111 -16.64 -4.81 -3.72
C LEU A 111 -15.45 -4.01 -4.28
N PHE A 112 -15.69 -2.97 -5.06
CA PHE A 112 -14.65 -2.07 -5.57
C PHE A 112 -13.90 -1.37 -4.43
N PHE A 113 -14.61 -0.80 -3.46
CA PHE A 113 -13.99 -0.18 -2.27
C PHE A 113 -13.25 -1.19 -1.39
N PHE A 114 -13.78 -2.40 -1.24
CA PHE A 114 -13.09 -3.48 -0.53
C PHE A 114 -11.81 -3.90 -1.24
N ALA A 115 -11.84 -4.05 -2.56
CA ALA A 115 -10.65 -4.41 -3.34
C ALA A 115 -9.56 -3.33 -3.20
N ILE A 116 -9.90 -2.06 -3.37
CA ILE A 116 -8.94 -0.97 -3.19
C ILE A 116 -8.47 -0.87 -1.73
N GLY A 117 -9.37 -0.95 -0.76
CA GLY A 117 -9.03 -0.93 0.65
C GLY A 117 -8.07 -2.05 1.02
N SER A 118 -8.32 -3.26 0.51
CA SER A 118 -7.43 -4.41 0.71
C SER A 118 -6.06 -4.22 0.09
N LEU A 119 -5.97 -3.60 -1.10
CA LEU A 119 -4.71 -3.22 -1.73
C LEU A 119 -3.92 -2.23 -0.87
N ILE A 120 -4.59 -1.22 -0.33
CA ILE A 120 -3.93 -0.24 0.55
C ILE A 120 -3.41 -0.90 1.82
N VAL A 121 -4.23 -1.72 2.48
CA VAL A 121 -3.85 -2.44 3.71
C VAL A 121 -2.70 -3.41 3.43
N ALA A 122 -2.76 -4.13 2.32
CA ALA A 122 -1.69 -5.03 1.90
C ALA A 122 -0.37 -4.28 1.67
N GLN A 123 -0.41 -3.13 0.98
CA GLN A 123 0.79 -2.33 0.74
C GLN A 123 1.40 -1.77 2.03
N VAL A 124 0.56 -1.30 2.96
CA VAL A 124 1.03 -0.89 4.30
C VAL A 124 1.66 -2.08 5.03
N ALA A 125 1.00 -3.24 5.00
CA ALA A 125 1.51 -4.45 5.63
C ALA A 125 2.85 -4.88 5.03
N GLU A 126 3.02 -4.80 3.71
CA GLU A 126 4.29 -5.09 3.03
C GLU A 126 5.43 -4.26 3.61
N TYR A 127 5.27 -2.94 3.68
CA TYR A 127 6.31 -2.06 4.21
C TYR A 127 6.56 -2.29 5.70
N VAL A 128 5.52 -2.56 6.48
CA VAL A 128 5.65 -2.93 7.91
C VAL A 128 6.44 -4.23 8.07
N PHE A 129 6.15 -5.24 7.26
CA PHE A 129 6.87 -6.51 7.29
C PHE A 129 8.33 -6.33 6.86
N GLN A 130 8.62 -5.53 5.84
CA GLN A 130 9.99 -5.18 5.46
C GLN A 130 10.75 -4.55 6.62
N ILE A 131 10.16 -3.56 7.31
CA ILE A 131 10.77 -2.90 8.48
C ILE A 131 11.08 -3.92 9.59
N ILE A 132 10.14 -4.81 9.90
CA ILE A 132 10.33 -5.82 10.96
C ILE A 132 11.44 -6.79 10.59
N LEU A 133 11.47 -7.28 9.34
CA LEU A 133 12.48 -8.22 8.86
C LEU A 133 13.87 -7.59 8.82
N PHE A 134 14.00 -6.35 8.30
CA PHE A 134 15.26 -5.61 8.30
C PHE A 134 15.82 -5.41 9.71
N ARG A 135 14.95 -5.15 10.71
CA ARG A 135 15.38 -5.00 12.11
C ARG A 135 15.74 -6.31 12.80
N ARG A 136 15.16 -7.43 12.35
CA ARG A 136 15.48 -8.77 12.87
C ARG A 136 16.76 -9.35 12.25
N GLY A 137 17.36 -8.67 11.26
CA GLY A 137 18.61 -9.09 10.62
C GLY A 137 18.47 -10.34 9.75
N VAL A 138 17.22 -10.67 9.37
CA VAL A 138 16.87 -11.80 8.50
C VAL A 138 16.84 -11.33 7.06
#